data_AF-A0A4Y2QUJ1-F1
#
_entry.id   AF-A0A4Y2QUJ1-F1
#
_cell.length_a   1.000
_cell.length_b   1.000
_cell.length_c   1.000
_cell.angle_alpha   90.00
_cell.angle_beta   90.00
_cell.angle_gamma   90.00
#
_symmetry.space_group_name_H-M   'P 1'
#
loop_
_entity.id
_entity.type
_entity.pdbx_description
1 polymer ?
#
loop_
_entity_poly.entity_id
_entity_poly.type
_entity_poly.pdbx_seq_one_letter_code
_entity_poly.pdbx_strand_id
1 'polypeptide(L)'
;MQVWSLQWATSCSKFKFHKFSNLFLIKRNSNFNETFHTVSPFLVEKAITETVGEVESTKKLRSGDLLVEVQSRKQSQQIVKLKKFSNIPITVSPHASLNSSKDVITCGELLNVPTEEILKKLQGRR
;
A
#
# COMPACT_ATOMS: atom_id res chain seq x y z
N MET A 1 43.28 -8.99 19.30
CA MET A 1 42.23 -10.01 19.35
C MET A 1 41.00 -9.43 18.67
N GLN A 2 40.63 -9.98 17.52
CA GLN A 2 39.57 -9.49 16.65
C GLN A 2 38.20 -9.82 17.27
N VAL A 3 37.35 -8.81 17.48
CA VAL A 3 35.94 -9.01 17.85
C VAL A 3 35.18 -9.29 16.56
N TRP A 4 34.76 -10.55 16.38
CA TRP A 4 34.05 -11.01 15.20
C TRP A 4 32.59 -10.55 15.19
N SER A 5 32.25 -9.97 14.04
CA SER A 5 30.94 -9.67 13.46
C SER A 5 29.76 -10.53 13.94
N LEU A 6 28.70 -9.87 14.44
CA LEU A 6 27.36 -10.46 14.56
C LEU A 6 26.68 -10.45 13.19
N GLN A 7 26.84 -11.53 12.45
CA GLN A 7 26.16 -11.76 11.17
C GLN A 7 25.33 -13.05 11.26
N TRP A 8 24.15 -12.99 11.89
CA TRP A 8 23.12 -14.00 11.70
C TRP A 8 21.74 -13.47 12.15
N ALA A 9 21.07 -12.71 11.30
CA ALA A 9 19.64 -12.42 11.48
C ALA A 9 19.02 -12.13 10.10
N THR A 10 19.03 -13.14 9.22
CA THR A 10 18.53 -12.98 7.85
C THR A 10 17.53 -14.08 7.51
N SER A 11 16.42 -14.07 8.23
CA SER A 11 15.12 -14.39 7.61
C SER A 11 14.00 -13.77 8.45
N CYS A 12 14.04 -12.45 8.56
CA CYS A 12 12.85 -11.70 8.93
C CYS A 12 12.26 -11.20 7.60
N SER A 13 11.08 -11.71 7.21
CA SER A 13 10.34 -11.21 6.06
C SER A 13 10.33 -9.69 6.15
N LYS A 14 10.97 -9.00 5.19
CA LYS A 14 11.04 -7.53 5.17
C LYS A 14 9.61 -7.00 5.03
N PHE A 15 8.94 -6.75 6.14
CA PHE A 15 7.72 -5.97 6.17
C PHE A 15 8.10 -4.56 5.75
N LYS A 16 7.72 -4.16 4.53
CA LYS A 16 7.87 -2.78 4.08
C LYS A 16 6.84 -1.95 4.84
N PHE A 17 7.26 -1.34 5.94
CA PHE A 17 6.42 -0.39 6.65
C PHE A 17 6.38 0.91 5.84
N HIS A 18 5.32 1.10 5.06
CA HIS A 18 5.13 2.35 4.33
C HIS A 18 4.67 3.43 5.31
N LYS A 19 5.46 4.51 5.45
CA LYS A 19 5.10 5.70 6.25
C LYS A 19 3.92 6.50 5.65
N PHE A 20 3.28 5.98 4.61
CA PHE A 20 2.16 6.57 3.89
C PHE A 20 1.32 5.45 3.25
N SER A 21 0.04 5.70 2.98
CA SER A 21 -0.79 4.72 2.25
C SER A 21 -0.29 4.56 0.82
N ASN A 22 0.03 3.34 0.43
CA ASN A 22 0.49 2.98 -0.91
C ASN A 22 -0.64 2.35 -1.75
N LEU A 23 -1.67 1.78 -1.14
CA LEU A 23 -2.77 1.12 -1.86
C LEU A 23 -4.05 1.97 -1.86
N PHE A 24 -4.56 2.27 -3.05
CA PHE A 24 -5.74 3.11 -3.24
C PHE A 24 -6.80 2.38 -4.06
N LEU A 25 -8.05 2.52 -3.62
CA LEU A 25 -9.21 2.05 -4.34
C LEU A 25 -9.83 3.21 -5.10
N ILE A 26 -10.02 3.03 -6.40
CA ILE A 26 -10.69 3.97 -7.28
C ILE A 26 -12.04 3.37 -7.68
N LYS A 27 -13.10 4.12 -7.38
CA LYS A 27 -14.48 3.76 -7.71
C LYS A 27 -15.06 4.77 -8.68
N ARG A 28 -15.87 4.29 -9.63
CA ARG A 28 -16.62 5.17 -10.53
C ARG A 28 -17.78 5.80 -9.77
N ASN A 29 -17.98 7.11 -9.93
CA ASN A 29 -19.12 7.81 -9.37
C ASN A 29 -20.21 7.91 -10.44
N SER A 30 -21.11 6.92 -10.50
CA SER A 30 -22.16 6.87 -11.51
C SER A 30 -23.51 6.54 -10.88
N ASN A 31 -24.57 7.13 -11.42
CA ASN A 31 -25.94 6.86 -11.00
C ASN A 31 -26.44 5.49 -11.48
N PHE A 32 -25.75 4.86 -12.44
CA PHE A 32 -26.17 3.61 -13.09
C PHE A 32 -25.31 2.40 -12.69
N ASN A 33 -24.60 2.46 -11.56
CA ASN A 33 -23.69 1.39 -11.10
C ASN A 33 -22.67 0.94 -12.17
N GLU A 34 -22.25 1.87 -13.02
CA GLU A 34 -21.23 1.60 -14.03
C GLU A 34 -19.88 1.26 -13.36
N THR A 35 -19.15 0.33 -13.95
CA THR A 35 -17.86 -0.13 -13.44
C THR A 35 -16.73 0.19 -14.42
N PHE A 36 -15.49 -0.11 -14.04
CA PHE A 36 -14.37 -0.03 -14.96
C PHE A 36 -14.31 -1.21 -15.94
N HIS A 37 -15.16 -2.25 -15.83
CA HIS A 37 -15.12 -3.41 -16.73
C HIS A 37 -15.22 -3.01 -18.21
N THR A 38 -16.06 -2.03 -18.51
CA THR A 38 -16.29 -1.50 -19.86
C THR A 38 -15.32 -0.39 -20.27
N VAL A 39 -14.49 0.10 -19.34
CA VAL A 39 -13.52 1.17 -19.60
C VAL A 39 -12.24 0.57 -20.16
N SER A 40 -11.73 1.20 -21.23
CA SER A 40 -10.49 0.80 -21.89
C SER A 40 -9.30 0.85 -20.91
N PRO A 41 -8.48 -0.22 -20.83
CA PRO A 41 -7.30 -0.24 -19.96
C PRO A 41 -6.29 0.86 -20.33
N PHE A 42 -6.15 1.19 -21.61
CA PHE A 42 -5.27 2.27 -22.07
C PHE A 42 -5.71 3.65 -21.58
N LEU A 43 -7.02 3.89 -21.45
CA LEU A 43 -7.54 5.14 -20.90
C LEU A 43 -7.20 5.27 -19.42
N VAL A 44 -7.40 4.18 -18.67
CA VAL A 44 -7.07 4.11 -17.24
C VAL A 44 -5.58 4.34 -17.02
N GLU A 45 -4.74 3.60 -17.74
CA GLU A 45 -3.28 3.72 -17.66
C GLU A 45 -2.82 5.14 -17.99
N LYS A 46 -3.29 5.70 -19.11
CA LYS A 46 -2.95 7.07 -19.52
C LYS A 46 -3.32 8.09 -18.45
N ALA A 47 -4.51 8.03 -17.88
CA ALA A 47 -4.96 9.01 -16.89
C ALA A 47 -4.17 8.91 -15.57
N ILE A 48 -3.78 7.70 -15.16
CA ILE A 48 -2.93 7.47 -13.98
C ILE A 48 -1.53 8.02 -14.26
N THR A 49 -0.92 7.65 -15.38
CA THR A 49 0.44 8.06 -15.76
C THR A 49 0.55 9.58 -15.95
N GLU A 50 -0.45 10.24 -16.53
CA GLU A 50 -0.48 11.69 -16.70
C GLU A 50 -0.53 12.46 -15.38
N THR A 51 -1.20 11.92 -14.35
CA THR A 51 -1.45 12.65 -13.10
C THR A 51 -0.49 12.25 -11.98
N VAL A 52 -0.15 10.96 -11.91
CA VAL A 52 0.61 10.32 -10.82
C VAL A 52 1.99 9.85 -11.32
N GLY A 53 2.15 9.64 -12.63
CA GLY A 53 3.33 8.99 -13.21
C GLY A 53 3.21 7.46 -13.17
N GLU A 54 4.33 6.79 -13.42
CA GLU A 54 4.42 5.33 -13.36
C GLU A 54 4.17 4.82 -11.93
N VAL A 55 3.19 3.93 -11.78
CA VAL A 55 2.76 3.36 -10.49
C VAL A 55 3.23 1.90 -10.38
N GLU A 56 3.29 1.36 -9.16
CA GLU A 56 3.78 0.00 -8.92
C GLU A 56 2.87 -1.06 -9.55
N SER A 57 1.56 -0.88 -9.36
CA SER A 57 0.59 -1.75 -10.01
C SER A 57 -0.76 -1.08 -10.17
N THR A 58 -1.47 -1.44 -11.23
CA THR A 58 -2.88 -1.12 -11.43
C THR A 58 -3.62 -2.42 -11.71
N LYS A 59 -4.59 -2.75 -10.88
CA LYS A 59 -5.35 -4.01 -10.95
C LYS A 59 -6.84 -3.72 -10.96
N LYS A 60 -7.56 -4.31 -11.90
CA LYS A 60 -9.03 -4.31 -11.89
C LYS A 60 -9.53 -5.42 -10.96
N LEU A 61 -10.37 -5.06 -9.99
CA LEU A 61 -10.95 -5.99 -9.04
C LEU A 61 -12.19 -6.67 -9.62
N ARG A 62 -12.60 -7.80 -9.04
CA ARG A 62 -13.86 -8.49 -9.39
C ARG A 62 -15.10 -7.63 -9.13
N SER A 63 -15.01 -6.64 -8.22
CA SER A 63 -16.08 -5.64 -8.01
C SER A 63 -16.25 -4.69 -9.19
N GLY A 64 -15.29 -4.64 -10.12
CA GLY A 64 -15.25 -3.65 -11.20
C GLY A 64 -14.59 -2.33 -10.82
N ASP A 65 -14.07 -2.22 -9.59
CA ASP A 65 -13.23 -1.12 -9.14
C ASP A 65 -11.77 -1.30 -9.57
N LEU A 66 -10.95 -0.26 -9.40
CA LEU A 66 -9.50 -0.33 -9.64
C LEU A 66 -8.74 -0.21 -8.33
N LEU A 67 -7.78 -1.10 -8.13
CA LEU A 67 -6.77 -1.04 -7.08
C LEU A 67 -5.46 -0.51 -7.69
N VAL A 68 -4.94 0.57 -7.14
CA VAL A 68 -3.68 1.18 -7.57
C VAL A 68 -2.69 1.17 -6.41
N GLU A 69 -1.49 0.69 -6.68
CA GLU A 69 -0.37 0.69 -5.76
C GLU A 69 0.66 1.74 -6.21
N VAL A 70 0.97 2.69 -5.33
CA VAL A 70 1.93 3.76 -5.60
C VAL A 70 3.24 3.54 -4.86
N GLN A 71 4.34 3.97 -5.47
CA GLN A 71 5.68 3.73 -4.92
C GLN A 71 6.15 4.86 -4.00
N SER A 72 5.65 6.08 -4.21
CA SER A 72 6.15 7.28 -3.55
C SER A 72 5.06 8.04 -2.78
N ARG A 73 5.49 8.74 -1.72
CA ARG A 73 4.62 9.65 -0.96
C ARG A 73 4.08 10.80 -1.81
N LYS A 74 4.84 11.27 -2.81
CA LYS A 74 4.37 12.31 -3.73
C LYS A 74 3.20 11.78 -4.56
N GLN A 75 3.32 10.55 -5.07
CA GLN A 75 2.28 9.87 -5.83
C GLN A 75 1.03 9.62 -4.99
N SER A 76 1.19 9.19 -3.73
CA SER A 76 0.05 8.99 -2.82
C SER A 76 -0.72 10.28 -2.55
N GLN A 77 -0.04 11.42 -2.50
CA GLN A 77 -0.70 12.73 -2.38
C GLN A 77 -1.37 13.18 -3.68
N GLN A 78 -0.82 12.82 -4.84
CA GLN A 78 -1.38 13.16 -6.14
C GLN A 78 -2.62 12.31 -6.46
N ILE A 79 -2.58 11.00 -6.21
CA ILE A 79 -3.67 10.09 -6.56
C ILE A 79 -4.97 10.42 -5.80
N VAL A 80 -4.88 10.90 -4.56
CA VAL A 80 -6.06 11.31 -3.77
C VAL A 80 -6.74 12.56 -4.37
N LYS A 81 -6.00 13.40 -5.11
CA LYS A 81 -6.54 14.59 -5.77
C LYS A 81 -7.25 14.27 -7.08
N LEU A 82 -7.06 13.07 -7.60
CA LEU A 82 -7.68 12.62 -8.84
C LEU A 82 -9.21 12.52 -8.68
N LYS A 83 -9.97 13.18 -9.56
CA LYS A 83 -11.45 13.23 -9.50
C LYS A 83 -12.15 12.67 -10.73
N LYS A 84 -11.43 12.51 -11.84
CA LYS A 84 -11.98 11.99 -13.09
C LYS A 84 -10.92 11.27 -13.91
N PHE A 85 -11.36 10.30 -14.70
CA PHE A 85 -10.62 9.76 -15.84
C PHE A 85 -11.27 10.26 -17.13
N SER A 86 -10.62 11.21 -17.80
CA SER A 86 -11.21 11.93 -18.94
C SER A 86 -12.58 12.54 -18.58
N ASN A 87 -13.69 11.94 -19.02
CA ASN A 87 -15.07 12.35 -18.71
C ASN A 87 -15.76 11.49 -17.64
N ILE A 88 -15.09 10.49 -17.09
CA ILE A 88 -15.67 9.58 -16.09
C ILE A 88 -15.36 10.12 -14.70
N PRO A 89 -16.35 10.58 -13.92
CA PRO A 89 -16.14 10.98 -12.53
C PRO A 89 -15.82 9.77 -11.65
N ILE A 90 -14.87 9.94 -10.74
CA ILE A 90 -14.37 8.88 -9.86
C ILE A 90 -14.19 9.39 -8.44
N THR A 91 -14.09 8.45 -7.51
CA THR A 91 -13.68 8.69 -6.13
C THR A 91 -12.47 7.83 -5.83
N VAL A 92 -11.52 8.40 -5.08
CA VAL A 92 -10.30 7.72 -4.67
C VAL A 92 -10.24 7.70 -3.15
N SER A 93 -10.01 6.52 -2.58
CA SER A 93 -9.87 6.32 -1.14
C SER A 93 -8.72 5.36 -0.84
N PRO A 94 -7.95 5.55 0.24
CA PRO A 94 -7.02 4.53 0.72
C PRO A 94 -7.75 3.20 0.97
N HIS A 95 -7.12 2.09 0.61
CA HIS A 95 -7.69 0.77 0.88
C HIS A 95 -7.67 0.47 2.39
N ALA A 96 -8.83 0.18 2.98
CA ALA A 96 -8.99 0.10 4.43
C ALA A 96 -8.13 -0.98 5.11
N SER A 97 -8.07 -2.18 4.54
CA SER A 97 -7.36 -3.32 5.14
C SER A 97 -5.93 -3.53 4.62
N LEU A 98 -5.65 -3.19 3.36
CA LEU A 98 -4.38 -3.52 2.71
C LEU A 98 -3.28 -2.51 3.05
N ASN A 99 -3.64 -1.33 3.54
CA ASN A 99 -2.69 -0.39 4.12
C ASN A 99 -2.45 -0.62 5.62
N SER A 100 -3.00 -1.69 6.20
CA SER A 100 -2.85 -2.04 7.61
C SER A 100 -2.27 -3.43 7.73
N SER A 101 -1.06 -3.55 8.27
CA SER A 101 -0.57 -4.83 8.80
C SER A 101 -1.05 -5.02 10.23
N LYS A 102 -1.50 -6.22 10.58
CA LYS A 102 -1.45 -6.64 11.99
C LYS A 102 0.03 -6.86 12.28
N ASP A 103 0.63 -6.00 13.10
CA ASP A 103 2.06 -6.02 13.38
C ASP A 103 2.43 -7.28 14.19
N VAL A 104 2.64 -8.39 13.49
CA VAL A 104 3.02 -9.69 14.05
C VAL A 104 4.53 -9.84 13.89
N ILE A 105 5.24 -9.88 15.00
CA ILE A 105 6.67 -10.21 15.04
C ILE A 105 6.78 -11.68 15.46
N THR A 106 7.07 -12.56 14.51
CA THR A 106 7.46 -13.94 14.78
C THR A 106 8.98 -14.04 14.70
N CYS A 107 9.62 -14.22 15.85
CA CYS A 107 11.05 -14.40 15.96
C CYS A 107 11.33 -15.57 16.91
N GLY A 108 12.01 -16.62 16.42
CA GLY A 108 12.32 -17.80 17.22
C GLY A 108 13.18 -17.48 18.44
N GLU A 109 14.00 -16.43 18.37
CA GLU A 109 14.85 -15.98 19.49
C GLU A 109 14.06 -15.28 20.60
N LEU A 110 12.85 -14.79 20.29
CA LEU A 110 11.95 -14.17 21.28
C LEU A 110 11.01 -15.17 21.95
N LEU A 111 11.08 -16.47 21.60
CA LEU A 111 10.20 -17.51 22.17
C LEU A 111 10.28 -17.61 23.69
N ASN A 112 11.46 -17.34 24.26
CA ASN A 112 11.71 -17.42 25.70
C ASN A 112 11.78 -16.04 26.38
N VAL A 113 11.55 -14.95 25.63
CA VAL A 113 11.59 -13.59 26.18
C VAL A 113 10.19 -13.24 26.70
N PRO A 114 10.05 -12.80 27.96
CA PRO A 114 8.75 -12.38 28.47
C PRO A 114 8.22 -11.19 27.68
N THR A 115 6.90 -11.19 27.45
CA THR A 115 6.25 -10.20 26.57
C THR A 115 6.42 -8.78 27.09
N GLU A 116 6.53 -8.60 28.41
CA GLU A 116 6.76 -7.32 29.08
C GLU A 116 8.10 -6.69 28.70
N GLU A 117 9.15 -7.49 28.55
CA GLU A 117 10.48 -7.00 28.17
C GLU A 117 10.51 -6.57 26.70
N ILE A 118 9.85 -7.35 25.84
CA ILE A 118 9.66 -7.03 24.42
C ILE A 118 8.92 -5.69 24.28
N LEU A 119 7.80 -5.51 25.00
CA LEU A 119 7.02 -4.28 24.97
C LEU A 119 7.83 -3.07 25.44
N LYS A 120 8.58 -3.20 26.55
CA LYS A 120 9.39 -2.10 27.09
C LYS A 120 10.47 -1.65 26.10
N LYS A 121 11.13 -2.58 25.40
CA LYS A 121 12.17 -2.27 24.41
C LYS A 121 11.60 -1.67 23.12
N LEU A 122 10.41 -2.11 22.70
CA LEU A 122 9.75 -1.59 21.50
C LEU A 122 9.11 -0.21 21.73
N GLN A 123 8.59 0.08 22.93
CA GLN A 123 8.03 1.38 23.27
C GLN A 123 9.04 2.53 23.21
N GLY A 124 10.34 2.26 23.41
CA GLY A 124 11.40 3.26 23.34
C GLY A 124 11.88 3.62 21.93
N ARG A 125 11.27 3.08 20.85
CA ARG A 125 11.69 3.26 19.45
C ARG A 125 10.73 4.09 18.58
N ARG A 126 9.80 4.83 19.19
CA ARG A 126 8.85 5.67 18.45
C ARG A 126 9.44 7.01 18.03
#